data_AF-A0A6I5HLD2-F1
#
_entry.id   AF-A0A6I5HLD2-F1
#
_cell.length_a   1.000
_cell.length_b   1.000
_cell.length_c   1.000
_cell.angle_alpha   90.00
_cell.angle_beta   90.00
_cell.angle_gamma   90.00
#
_symmetry.space_group_name_H-M   'P 1'
#
loop_
_entity.id
_entity.type
_entity.pdbx_description
1 polymer ?
#
loop_
_entity_poly.entity_id
_entity_poly.type
_entity_poly.pdbx_seq_one_letter_code
_entity_poly.pdbx_strand_id
1 'polypeptide(L)'
;MVPDAEFSSYYGTPVLNRPTWKALDIAGYLYLGGLAGASSLLAAGGRLTGRPGLEVPAKLGAAGGISLSLAALVHDLGRPARFLNMLRVFKPTSPMSVGSWLLAGYAPLALTAAATEAAGRCRRLGSAATLGSAVLGPAVATYTAVLLADTAVPSWHEGYRELPFVFAGSAATAASGLA
;
A
#
# COMPACT_ATOMS: atom_id res chain seq x y z
N MET A 1 -1.95 35.11 36.06
CA MET A 1 -1.51 34.00 36.93
C MET A 1 -0.97 32.90 36.03
N VAL A 2 0.33 32.60 36.13
CA VAL A 2 0.95 31.45 35.44
C VAL A 2 0.69 30.23 36.33
N PRO A 3 0.27 29.08 35.77
CA PRO A 3 0.09 27.86 36.56
C PRO A 3 1.41 27.39 37.18
N ASP A 4 1.32 26.74 38.34
CA ASP A 4 2.47 26.20 39.06
C ASP A 4 3.22 25.16 38.22
N ALA A 5 4.55 25.16 38.31
CA ALA A 5 5.40 24.26 37.53
C ALA A 5 5.32 22.82 38.07
N GLU A 6 4.86 21.89 37.24
CA GLU A 6 4.96 20.45 37.52
C GLU A 6 6.36 19.94 37.16
N PHE A 7 7.10 19.45 38.16
CA PHE A 7 8.42 18.85 37.97
C PHE A 7 8.29 17.40 37.53
N SER A 8 8.61 17.11 36.27
CA SER A 8 8.72 15.74 35.75
C SER A 8 10.19 15.29 35.66
N SER A 9 10.42 13.98 35.78
CA SER A 9 11.74 13.36 35.71
C SER A 9 11.83 12.48 34.47
N TYR A 10 12.97 12.51 33.77
CA TYR A 10 13.23 11.65 32.61
C TYR A 10 13.44 10.17 32.99
N TYR A 11 13.68 9.86 34.27
CA TYR A 11 13.85 8.49 34.74
C TYR A 11 12.57 7.67 34.54
N GLY A 12 12.71 6.48 33.94
CA GLY A 12 11.59 5.57 33.68
C GLY A 12 10.77 5.89 32.42
N THR A 13 11.12 6.95 31.68
CA THR A 13 10.47 7.26 30.40
C THR A 13 11.04 6.38 29.28
N PRO A 14 10.21 5.77 28.41
CA PRO A 14 10.69 5.01 27.26
C PRO A 14 11.58 5.87 26.36
N VAL A 15 12.67 5.28 25.85
CA VAL A 15 13.59 5.95 24.91
C VAL A 15 12.90 6.28 23.58
N LEU A 16 11.89 5.49 23.20
CA LEU A 16 11.13 5.66 21.98
C LEU A 16 9.73 6.21 22.26
N ASN A 17 9.31 7.16 21.41
CA ASN A 17 7.92 7.59 21.39
C ASN A 17 7.01 6.43 20.96
N ARG A 18 5.82 6.37 21.57
CA ARG A 18 4.81 5.38 21.19
C ARG A 18 4.32 5.67 19.76
N PRO A 19 3.96 4.63 19.00
CA PRO A 19 3.38 4.84 17.69
C PRO A 19 2.04 5.58 17.82
N THR A 20 1.86 6.63 17.02
CA THR A 20 0.69 7.52 17.08
C THR A 20 -0.38 7.21 16.03
N TRP A 21 -0.11 6.24 15.16
CA TRP A 21 -1.01 5.86 14.07
C TRP A 21 -2.22 5.08 14.58
N LYS A 22 -3.35 5.23 13.88
CA LYS A 22 -4.57 4.49 14.23
C LYS A 22 -4.51 3.09 13.64
N ALA A 23 -4.76 2.08 14.48
CA ALA A 23 -4.67 0.68 14.08
C ALA A 23 -5.53 0.36 12.84
N LEU A 24 -6.76 0.86 12.78
CA LEU A 24 -7.65 0.65 11.63
C LEU A 24 -7.11 1.25 10.33
N ASP A 25 -6.53 2.44 10.39
CA ASP A 25 -6.09 3.16 9.20
C ASP A 25 -4.86 2.47 8.58
N ILE A 26 -3.82 2.21 9.38
CA ILE A 26 -2.63 1.55 8.84
C ILE A 26 -2.87 0.07 8.57
N ALA A 27 -3.59 -0.67 9.43
CA ALA A 27 -3.88 -2.07 9.11
C ALA A 27 -4.70 -2.19 7.83
N GLY A 28 -5.68 -1.30 7.64
CA GLY A 28 -6.44 -1.19 6.40
C GLY A 28 -5.55 -0.87 5.20
N TYR A 29 -4.69 0.15 5.33
CA TYR A 29 -3.73 0.52 4.30
C TYR A 29 -2.80 -0.63 3.89
N LEU A 30 -2.20 -1.33 4.86
CA LEU A 30 -1.29 -2.45 4.64
C LEU A 30 -2.00 -3.62 3.96
N TYR A 31 -3.16 -4.04 4.50
CA TYR A 31 -3.93 -5.16 3.99
C TYR A 31 -4.46 -4.88 2.58
N LEU A 32 -5.12 -3.74 2.39
CA LEU A 32 -5.75 -3.38 1.11
C LEU A 32 -4.72 -3.04 0.03
N GLY A 33 -3.57 -2.49 0.42
CA GLY A 33 -2.43 -2.27 -0.47
C GLY A 33 -1.84 -3.60 -0.96
N GLY A 34 -1.63 -4.56 -0.05
CA GLY A 34 -1.19 -5.91 -0.37
C GLY A 34 -2.15 -6.65 -1.30
N LEU A 35 -3.43 -6.71 -0.90
CA LEU A 35 -4.51 -7.29 -1.71
C LEU A 35 -4.52 -6.65 -3.10
N ALA A 36 -4.45 -5.33 -3.20
CA ALA A 36 -4.49 -4.67 -4.49
C ALA A 36 -3.31 -5.08 -5.39
N GLY A 37 -2.08 -5.00 -4.87
CA GLY A 37 -0.87 -5.32 -5.62
C GLY A 37 -0.86 -6.76 -6.16
N ALA A 38 -1.24 -7.72 -5.31
CA ALA A 38 -1.33 -9.12 -5.71
C ALA A 38 -2.51 -9.40 -6.65
N SER A 39 -3.66 -8.75 -6.47
CA SER A 39 -4.79 -8.86 -7.39
C SER A 39 -4.44 -8.34 -8.79
N SER A 40 -3.60 -7.31 -8.93
CA SER A 40 -3.12 -6.88 -10.26
C SER A 40 -2.30 -7.95 -10.98
N LEU A 41 -1.45 -8.70 -10.26
CA LEU A 41 -0.74 -9.86 -10.84
C LEU A 41 -1.73 -10.95 -11.28
N LEU A 42 -2.72 -11.29 -10.44
CA LEU A 42 -3.75 -12.27 -10.79
C LEU A 42 -4.57 -11.82 -11.99
N ALA A 43 -4.89 -10.53 -12.09
CA ALA A 43 -5.59 -9.96 -13.24
C ALA A 43 -4.80 -10.13 -14.54
N ALA A 44 -3.50 -9.83 -14.52
CA ALA A 44 -2.63 -10.05 -15.68
C ALA A 44 -2.50 -11.54 -16.02
N GLY A 45 -2.33 -12.42 -15.03
CA GLY A 45 -2.29 -13.86 -15.24
C GLY A 45 -3.61 -14.41 -15.82
N GLY A 46 -4.75 -13.97 -15.29
CA GLY A 46 -6.08 -14.29 -15.81
C GLY A 46 -6.23 -13.84 -17.27
N ARG A 47 -5.76 -12.64 -17.59
CA ARG A 47 -5.75 -12.13 -18.97
C ARG A 47 -4.90 -12.97 -19.91
N LEU A 48 -3.64 -13.22 -19.54
CA LEU A 48 -2.68 -13.96 -20.38
C LEU A 48 -3.11 -15.41 -20.60
N THR A 49 -3.90 -15.97 -19.68
CA THR A 49 -4.42 -17.33 -19.76
C THR A 49 -5.85 -17.42 -20.28
N GLY A 50 -6.48 -16.30 -20.66
CA GLY A 50 -7.84 -16.29 -21.19
C GLY A 50 -8.92 -16.66 -20.17
N ARG A 51 -8.73 -16.33 -18.89
CA ARG A 51 -9.64 -16.60 -17.77
C ARG A 51 -10.37 -15.33 -17.32
N PRO A 52 -11.44 -14.91 -18.00
CA PRO A 52 -12.15 -13.66 -17.67
C PRO A 52 -12.79 -13.69 -16.28
N GLY A 53 -13.21 -14.87 -15.81
CA GLY A 53 -13.75 -15.07 -14.47
C GLY A 53 -12.75 -14.77 -13.36
N LEU A 54 -11.44 -14.86 -13.64
CA LEU A 54 -10.36 -14.46 -12.72
C LEU A 54 -9.93 -13.01 -12.97
N GLU A 55 -9.82 -12.62 -14.24
CA GLU A 55 -9.34 -11.30 -14.63
C GLU A 55 -10.21 -10.15 -14.09
N VAL A 56 -11.53 -10.23 -14.29
CA VAL A 56 -12.47 -9.15 -13.95
C VAL A 56 -12.54 -8.89 -12.44
N PRO A 57 -12.81 -9.88 -11.56
CA PRO A 57 -12.87 -9.62 -10.12
C PRO A 57 -11.51 -9.16 -9.59
N ALA A 58 -10.40 -9.69 -10.11
CA ALA A 58 -9.07 -9.27 -9.69
C ALA A 58 -8.78 -7.80 -10.04
N LYS A 59 -9.21 -7.30 -11.22
CA LYS A 59 -9.09 -5.86 -11.55
C LYS A 59 -9.93 -4.97 -10.64
N LEU A 60 -11.19 -5.35 -10.43
CA LEU A 60 -12.12 -4.58 -9.60
C LEU A 60 -11.65 -4.58 -8.14
N GLY A 61 -11.18 -5.72 -7.65
CA GLY A 61 -10.56 -5.91 -6.36
C GLY A 61 -9.30 -5.05 -6.20
N ALA A 62 -8.42 -5.04 -7.20
CA ALA A 62 -7.22 -4.20 -7.21
C ALA A 62 -7.57 -2.70 -7.13
N ALA A 63 -8.54 -2.25 -7.94
CA ALA A 63 -9.01 -0.87 -7.94
C ALA A 63 -9.69 -0.47 -6.62
N GLY A 64 -10.54 -1.33 -6.06
CA GLY A 64 -11.18 -1.11 -4.77
C GLY A 64 -10.16 -1.06 -3.63
N GLY A 65 -9.27 -2.05 -3.57
CA GLY A 65 -8.21 -2.17 -2.57
C GLY A 65 -7.29 -0.95 -2.57
N ILE A 66 -6.78 -0.53 -3.73
CA ILE A 66 -5.88 0.64 -3.78
C ILE A 66 -6.59 1.95 -3.41
N SER A 67 -7.85 2.11 -3.80
CA SER A 67 -8.62 3.31 -3.48
C SER A 67 -8.86 3.44 -1.98
N LEU A 68 -9.28 2.34 -1.34
CA LEU A 68 -9.49 2.29 0.10
C LEU A 68 -8.18 2.38 0.87
N SER A 69 -7.10 1.75 0.39
CA SER A 69 -5.75 1.85 0.95
C SER A 69 -5.25 3.31 0.95
N LEU A 70 -5.40 4.02 -0.17
CA LEU A 70 -5.06 5.44 -0.27
C LEU A 70 -5.93 6.32 0.63
N ALA A 71 -7.24 6.04 0.71
CA ALA A 71 -8.13 6.77 1.60
C ALA A 71 -7.71 6.62 3.07
N ALA A 72 -7.38 5.41 3.50
CA ALA A 72 -6.88 5.14 4.86
C ALA A 72 -5.54 5.84 5.13
N LEU A 73 -4.60 5.82 4.19
CA LEU A 73 -3.32 6.53 4.31
C LEU A 73 -3.50 8.06 4.41
N VAL A 74 -4.36 8.63 3.56
CA VAL A 74 -4.63 10.08 3.54
C VAL A 74 -5.34 10.51 4.83
N HIS A 75 -6.22 9.67 5.36
CA HIS A 75 -6.87 9.90 6.64
C HIS A 75 -5.86 9.87 7.81
N ASP A 76 -4.97 8.88 7.85
CA ASP A 76 -3.91 8.77 8.87
C ASP A 76 -2.94 9.97 8.83
N LEU A 77 -2.63 10.48 7.63
CA LEU A 77 -1.82 11.69 7.46
C LEU A 77 -2.46 12.95 8.09
N GLY A 78 -3.77 12.96 8.35
CA GLY A 78 -4.54 14.03 8.99
C GLY A 78 -4.70 15.33 8.16
N ARG A 79 -3.84 15.57 7.17
CA ARG A 79 -3.98 16.65 6.18
C ARG A 79 -3.66 16.12 4.77
N PRO A 80 -4.60 16.15 3.83
CA PRO A 80 -4.44 15.52 2.52
C PRO A 80 -3.31 16.13 1.68
N ALA A 81 -3.04 17.43 1.84
CA ALA A 81 -1.92 18.10 1.17
C ALA A 81 -0.54 17.50 1.52
N ARG A 82 -0.41 16.75 2.63
CA ARG A 82 0.85 16.08 3.00
C ARG A 82 1.25 15.02 1.99
N PHE A 83 0.29 14.27 1.43
CA PHE A 83 0.59 13.28 0.40
C PHE A 83 1.22 13.93 -0.85
N LEU A 84 0.66 15.06 -1.29
CA LEU A 84 1.21 15.82 -2.42
C LEU A 84 2.61 16.38 -2.12
N ASN A 85 2.88 16.74 -0.86
CA ASN A 85 4.22 17.18 -0.46
C ASN A 85 5.26 16.05 -0.51
N MET A 86 4.85 14.80 -0.28
CA MET A 86 5.73 13.62 -0.37
C MET A 86 6.16 13.34 -1.81
N LEU A 87 5.33 13.69 -2.79
CA LEU A 87 5.63 13.54 -4.23
C LEU A 87 6.55 14.64 -4.79
N ARG A 88 7.06 15.56 -3.96
CA ARG A 88 7.97 16.62 -4.42
C ARG A 88 9.42 16.17 -4.52
N VAL A 89 9.79 15.13 -3.78
CA VAL A 89 11.17 14.65 -3.69
C VAL A 89 11.22 13.16 -3.95
N PHE A 90 12.15 12.75 -4.81
CA PHE A 90 12.49 11.35 -5.01
C PHE A 90 13.71 11.00 -4.16
N LYS A 91 13.50 10.27 -3.06
CA LYS A 91 14.56 9.85 -2.13
C LYS A 91 14.60 8.32 -2.03
N PRO A 92 15.45 7.63 -2.83
CA PRO A 92 15.53 6.17 -2.86
C PRO A 92 15.85 5.52 -1.51
N THR A 93 16.57 6.23 -0.64
CA THR A 93 16.94 5.74 0.70
C THR A 93 15.81 5.84 1.72
N SER A 94 14.64 6.36 1.34
CA SER A 94 13.47 6.46 2.22
C SER A 94 12.35 5.56 1.70
N PRO A 95 11.99 4.48 2.42
CA PRO A 95 10.87 3.61 2.05
C PRO A 95 9.56 4.37 1.87
N MET A 96 9.33 5.42 2.68
CA MET A 96 8.15 6.28 2.58
C MET A 96 8.10 7.09 1.27
N SER A 97 9.25 7.60 0.80
CA SER A 97 9.33 8.30 -0.50
C SER A 97 9.09 7.32 -1.65
N VAL A 98 9.80 6.18 -1.65
CA VAL A 98 9.62 5.12 -2.67
C VAL A 98 8.17 4.64 -2.72
N GLY A 99 7.56 4.40 -1.56
CA GLY A 99 6.16 4.00 -1.43
C GLY A 99 5.18 5.00 -2.04
N SER A 100 5.37 6.29 -1.76
CA SER A 100 4.51 7.35 -2.33
C SER A 100 4.56 7.38 -3.85
N TRP A 101 5.76 7.23 -4.42
CA TRP A 101 5.94 7.16 -5.88
C TRP A 101 5.39 5.87 -6.48
N LEU A 102 5.53 4.73 -5.80
CA LEU A 102 4.91 3.47 -6.22
C LEU A 102 3.38 3.58 -6.25
N LEU A 103 2.78 4.11 -5.18
CA LEU A 103 1.32 4.34 -5.12
C LEU A 103 0.85 5.29 -6.22
N ALA A 104 1.59 6.40 -6.46
CA ALA A 104 1.25 7.37 -7.48
C ALA A 104 1.31 6.78 -8.90
N GLY A 105 2.24 5.87 -9.18
CA GLY A 105 2.31 5.16 -10.47
C GLY A 105 1.29 4.03 -10.59
N TYR A 106 1.11 3.26 -9.52
CA TYR A 106 0.27 2.05 -9.52
C TYR A 106 -1.23 2.36 -9.53
N ALA A 107 -1.69 3.30 -8.70
CA ALA A 107 -3.12 3.55 -8.52
C ALA A 107 -3.83 3.97 -9.83
N PRO A 108 -3.28 4.88 -10.65
CA PRO A 108 -3.88 5.20 -11.94
C PRO A 108 -3.95 4.00 -12.89
N LEU A 109 -2.95 3.13 -12.90
CA LEU A 109 -2.94 1.92 -13.74
C LEU A 109 -4.02 0.93 -13.31
N ALA A 110 -4.14 0.65 -12.01
CA ALA A 110 -5.18 -0.23 -11.48
C ALA A 110 -6.59 0.33 -11.75
N LEU A 111 -6.80 1.63 -11.51
CA LEU A 111 -8.08 2.29 -11.76
C LEU A 111 -8.45 2.32 -13.25
N THR A 112 -7.49 2.60 -14.13
CA THR A 112 -7.73 2.58 -15.59
C THR A 112 -8.01 1.18 -16.11
N ALA A 113 -7.33 0.15 -15.59
CA ALA A 113 -7.63 -1.24 -15.92
C ALA A 113 -9.07 -1.61 -15.54
N ALA A 114 -9.52 -1.25 -14.33
CA ALA A 114 -10.89 -1.50 -13.89
C ALA A 114 -11.93 -0.67 -14.66
N ALA A 115 -11.67 0.62 -14.90
CA ALA A 115 -12.59 1.50 -15.61
C ALA A 115 -12.80 1.09 -17.07
N THR A 116 -11.73 0.68 -17.76
CA THR A 116 -11.83 0.18 -19.14
C THR A 116 -12.56 -1.15 -19.23
N GLU A 117 -12.40 -2.03 -18.23
CA GLU A 117 -13.16 -3.27 -18.12
C GLU A 117 -14.65 -2.98 -17.93
N ALA A 118 -15.00 -2.12 -16.96
CA ALA A 118 -16.39 -1.74 -16.69
C ALA A 118 -17.07 -1.03 -17.86
N ALA A 119 -16.33 -0.16 -18.58
CA ALA A 119 -16.85 0.55 -19.74
C ALA A 119 -16.95 -0.30 -21.01
N GLY A 120 -16.28 -1.47 -21.07
CA GLY A 120 -16.21 -2.32 -22.25
C GLY A 120 -15.53 -1.68 -23.47
N ARG A 121 -14.80 -0.57 -23.29
CA ARG A 121 -14.17 0.24 -24.35
C ARG A 121 -12.67 0.35 -24.12
N CYS A 122 -11.93 0.78 -25.15
CA CYS A 122 -10.48 1.01 -25.07
C CYS A 122 -9.68 -0.22 -24.61
N ARG A 123 -10.03 -1.43 -25.10
CA ARG A 123 -9.41 -2.71 -24.70
C ARG A 123 -7.88 -2.72 -24.74
N ARG A 124 -7.25 -2.04 -25.70
CA ARG A 124 -5.77 -1.94 -25.77
C ARG A 124 -5.18 -1.16 -24.60
N LEU A 125 -5.79 -0.02 -24.25
CA LEU A 125 -5.41 0.76 -23.09
C LEU A 125 -5.61 -0.04 -21.80
N GLY A 126 -6.76 -0.70 -21.65
CA GLY A 126 -7.02 -1.57 -20.51
C GLY A 126 -6.01 -2.72 -20.38
N SER A 127 -5.58 -3.29 -21.51
CA SER A 127 -4.50 -4.30 -21.54
C SER A 127 -3.20 -3.74 -20.98
N ALA A 128 -2.76 -2.60 -21.52
CA ALA A 128 -1.52 -1.97 -21.12
C ALA A 128 -1.55 -1.55 -19.64
N ALA A 129 -2.68 -1.02 -19.18
CA ALA A 129 -2.90 -0.67 -17.78
C ALA A 129 -2.84 -1.89 -16.85
N THR A 130 -3.45 -3.01 -17.24
CA THR A 130 -3.42 -4.28 -16.47
C THR A 130 -1.99 -4.82 -16.36
N LEU A 131 -1.23 -4.82 -17.46
CA LEU A 131 0.15 -5.27 -17.44
C LEU A 131 1.05 -4.32 -16.64
N GLY A 132 0.86 -3.00 -16.80
CA GLY A 132 1.59 -1.99 -16.04
C GLY A 132 1.31 -2.09 -14.53
N SER A 133 0.05 -2.28 -14.14
CA SER A 133 -0.30 -2.47 -12.73
C SER A 133 0.26 -3.77 -12.19
N ALA A 134 0.34 -4.83 -13.00
CA ALA A 134 0.96 -6.10 -12.60
C ALA A 134 2.49 -6.00 -12.43
N VAL A 135 3.17 -5.09 -13.12
CA VAL A 135 4.61 -4.83 -12.92
C VAL A 135 4.86 -4.10 -11.59
N LEU A 136 4.04 -3.10 -11.26
CA LEU A 136 4.18 -2.32 -10.02
C LEU A 136 3.53 -3.00 -8.80
N GLY A 137 2.55 -3.88 -9.02
CA GLY A 137 1.77 -4.57 -7.99
C GLY A 137 2.61 -5.32 -6.95
N PRO A 138 3.61 -6.14 -7.34
CA PRO A 138 4.51 -6.81 -6.39
C PRO A 138 5.23 -5.80 -5.49
N ALA A 139 5.74 -4.71 -6.06
CA ALA A 139 6.42 -3.68 -5.30
C ALA A 139 5.47 -3.01 -4.29
N VAL A 140 4.22 -2.72 -4.69
CA VAL A 140 3.17 -2.19 -3.79
C VAL A 140 2.81 -3.18 -2.68
N ALA A 141 2.80 -4.48 -2.98
CA ALA A 141 2.49 -5.51 -2.00
C ALA A 141 3.58 -5.70 -0.94
N THR A 142 4.84 -5.45 -1.28
CA THR A 142 5.97 -5.75 -0.39
C THR A 142 6.67 -4.53 0.23
N TYR A 143 6.61 -3.34 -0.38
CA TYR A 143 7.35 -2.17 0.15
C TYR A 143 6.88 -1.75 1.54
N THR A 144 5.62 -2.03 1.88
CA THR A 144 5.07 -1.72 3.20
C THR A 144 5.73 -2.56 4.30
N ALA A 145 6.23 -3.76 3.98
CA ALA A 145 7.06 -4.56 4.87
C ALA A 145 8.38 -3.85 5.19
N VAL A 146 9.02 -3.26 4.17
CA VAL A 146 10.26 -2.48 4.32
C VAL A 146 9.99 -1.23 5.16
N LEU A 147 8.87 -0.55 4.91
CA LEU A 147 8.43 0.60 5.70
C LEU A 147 8.21 0.24 7.17
N LEU A 148 7.65 -0.94 7.45
CA LEU A 148 7.45 -1.43 8.81
C LEU A 148 8.78 -1.77 9.50
N ALA A 149 9.72 -2.37 8.76
CA ALA A 149 11.02 -2.79 9.29
C ALA A 149 12.04 -1.64 9.44
N ASP A 150 11.87 -0.54 8.71
CA ASP A 150 12.71 0.66 8.76
C ASP A 150 12.34 1.56 9.95
N THR A 151 12.44 1.00 11.16
CA THR A 151 12.09 1.67 12.42
C THR A 151 13.10 1.35 13.52
N ALA A 152 13.12 2.17 14.57
CA ALA A 152 13.91 1.91 15.78
C ALA A 152 13.25 0.91 16.75
N VAL A 153 12.00 0.50 16.49
CA VAL A 153 11.29 -0.48 17.32
C VAL A 153 11.89 -1.88 17.09
N PRO A 154 12.56 -2.50 18.09
CA PRO A 154 13.35 -3.71 17.87
C PRO A 154 12.55 -4.87 17.30
N SER A 155 11.35 -5.12 17.82
CA SER A 155 10.49 -6.23 17.37
C SER A 155 10.06 -6.13 15.91
N TRP A 156 10.10 -4.94 15.32
CA TRP A 156 9.76 -4.72 13.92
C TRP A 156 11.01 -4.74 13.05
N HIS A 157 12.08 -4.12 13.53
CA HIS A 157 13.36 -4.05 12.83
C HIS A 157 14.02 -5.42 12.69
N GLU A 158 13.99 -6.25 13.73
CA GLU A 158 14.64 -7.57 13.71
C GLU A 158 14.10 -8.49 12.61
N GLY A 159 12.82 -8.35 12.23
CA GLY A 159 12.18 -9.14 11.18
C GLY A 159 12.41 -8.62 9.75
N TYR A 160 13.32 -7.67 9.52
CA TYR A 160 13.47 -7.02 8.21
C TYR A 160 13.77 -7.99 7.05
N ARG A 161 14.34 -9.16 7.33
CA ARG A 161 14.65 -10.17 6.30
C ARG A 161 13.44 -11.02 5.95
N GLU A 162 12.58 -11.28 6.91
CA GLU A 162 11.45 -12.21 6.82
C GLU A 162 10.16 -11.48 6.41
N LEU A 163 9.96 -10.25 6.91
CA LEU A 163 8.75 -9.47 6.69
C LEU A 163 8.37 -9.32 5.20
N PRO A 164 9.28 -9.06 4.25
CA PRO A 164 8.92 -8.98 2.84
C PRO A 164 8.27 -10.27 2.30
N PHE A 165 8.74 -11.44 2.73
CA PHE A 165 8.17 -12.73 2.32
C PHE A 165 6.79 -12.96 2.96
N VAL A 166 6.63 -12.59 4.24
CA VAL A 166 5.35 -12.68 4.95
C VAL A 166 4.30 -11.76 4.31
N PHE A 167 4.68 -10.54 3.93
CA PHE A 167 3.80 -9.60 3.24
C PHE A 167 3.45 -10.09 1.83
N ALA A 168 4.42 -10.58 1.06
CA ALA A 168 4.15 -11.16 -0.25
C ALA A 168 3.18 -12.35 -0.18
N GLY A 169 3.40 -13.28 0.76
CA GLY A 169 2.54 -14.45 0.94
C GLY A 169 1.15 -14.09 1.41
N SER A 170 1.02 -13.17 2.38
CA SER A 170 -0.28 -12.72 2.88
C SER A 170 -1.06 -11.93 1.83
N ALA A 171 -0.40 -11.08 1.04
CA ALA A 171 -0.99 -10.39 -0.10
C ALA A 171 -1.51 -11.37 -1.15
N ALA A 172 -0.70 -12.37 -1.53
CA ALA A 172 -1.09 -13.40 -2.48
C ALA A 172 -2.30 -14.20 -1.99
N THR A 173 -2.33 -14.56 -0.70
CA THR A 173 -3.45 -15.28 -0.08
C THR A 173 -4.72 -14.43 -0.06
N ALA A 174 -4.62 -13.15 0.31
CA ALA A 174 -5.74 -12.21 0.33
C ALA A 174 -6.32 -12.00 -1.09
N ALA A 175 -5.45 -11.82 -2.09
CA ALA A 175 -5.88 -11.67 -3.47
C ALA A 175 -6.52 -12.94 -4.04
N SER A 176 -6.01 -14.12 -3.66
CA SER A 176 -6.58 -15.40 -4.08
C SER A 176 -7.93 -15.69 -3.42
N GLY A 177 -8.15 -15.26 -2.18
CA GLY A 177 -9.44 -15.40 -1.51
C GLY A 177 -10.52 -14.45 -2.03
N LEU A 178 -10.12 -13.36 -2.70
CA LEU A 178 -11.04 -12.41 -3.33
C LEU A 178 -11.51 -12.86 -4.72
N ALA A 179 -10.65 -13.59 -5.43
CA ALA A 179 -10.79 -13.93 -6.84
C ALA A 179 -11.49 -15.28 -7.06
#